data_AF-A0A1V3WDR2-F1
#
_entry.id   AF-A0A1V3WDR2-F1
#
_cell.length_a   1.000
_cell.length_b   1.000
_cell.length_c   1.000
_cell.angle_alpha   90.00
_cell.angle_beta   90.00
_cell.angle_gamma   90.00
#
_symmetry.space_group_name_H-M   'P 1'
#
loop_
_entity.id
_entity.type
_entity.pdbx_description
1 polymer ?
#
loop_
_entity_poly.entity_id
_entity_poly.type
_entity_poly.pdbx_seq_one_letter_code
_entity_poly.pdbx_strand_id
1 'polypeptide(L)' 'MHGISFASTCAHHLLPFSGTATIAYRPHPGQRIVGLSKLARLVHGYAARLQVQENIGHQATAGIMRKLNPPGP' A
#
# COMPACT_ATOMS: atom_id res chain seq x y z
N MET A 1 -5.51 1.87 8.65
CA MET A 1 -6.60 1.96 7.64
C MET A 1 -6.89 0.56 7.15
N HIS A 2 -8.10 0.07 7.42
CA HIS A 2 -8.55 -1.26 7.01
C HIS A 2 -9.54 -1.13 5.83
N GLY A 3 -9.70 -2.20 5.05
CA GLY A 3 -10.72 -2.28 4.00
C GLY A 3 -10.42 -1.45 2.75
N ILE A 4 -9.14 -1.28 2.37
CA ILE A 4 -8.79 -0.60 1.11
C ILE A 4 -9.02 -1.57 -0.03
N SER A 5 -10.14 -1.47 -0.73
CA SER A 5 -10.38 -2.26 -1.95
C SER A 5 -9.45 -1.84 -3.07
N PHE A 6 -8.89 -2.81 -3.79
CA PHE A 6 -8.06 -2.57 -4.98
C PHE A 6 -8.32 -3.63 -6.05
N ALA A 7 -8.01 -3.27 -7.28
CA ALA A 7 -7.95 -4.17 -8.43
C ALA A 7 -6.65 -3.91 -9.19
N SER A 8 -6.13 -4.94 -9.83
CA SER A 8 -4.90 -4.89 -10.60
C SER A 8 -4.92 -5.95 -11.70
N THR A 9 -3.85 -6.02 -12.48
CA THR A 9 -3.70 -6.96 -13.59
C THR A 9 -2.46 -7.80 -13.37
N CYS A 10 -2.61 -9.13 -13.40
CA CYS A 10 -1.52 -10.06 -13.19
C CYS A 10 -0.46 -9.89 -14.29
N ALA A 11 0.81 -9.72 -13.89
CA ALA A 11 1.91 -9.54 -14.84
C ALA A 11 2.20 -10.80 -15.67
N HIS A 12 1.85 -11.99 -15.17
CA HIS A 12 2.14 -13.26 -15.86
C HIS A 12 1.09 -13.61 -16.91
N HIS A 13 -0.18 -13.36 -16.61
CA HIS A 13 -1.29 -13.84 -17.43
C HIS A 13 -2.18 -12.71 -17.99
N LEU A 14 -1.91 -11.47 -17.61
CA LEU A 14 -2.73 -10.29 -17.96
C LEU A 14 -4.19 -10.41 -17.53
N LEU A 15 -4.48 -11.31 -16.58
CA LEU A 15 -5.81 -11.48 -16.00
C LEU A 15 -6.03 -10.53 -14.84
N PRO A 16 -7.25 -10.00 -14.66
CA PRO A 16 -7.58 -9.15 -13.54
C PRO A 16 -7.54 -9.93 -12.22
N PHE A 17 -7.11 -9.26 -11.16
CA PHE A 17 -7.30 -9.73 -9.79
C PHE A 17 -7.70 -8.56 -8.90
N SER A 18 -8.41 -8.86 -7.81
CA SER A 18 -8.89 -7.86 -6.85
C SER A 18 -8.76 -8.37 -5.43
N GLY A 19 -8.77 -7.45 -4.47
CA GLY A 19 -8.67 -7.79 -3.07
C GLY A 19 -8.85 -6.58 -2.16
N THR A 20 -8.56 -6.80 -0.88
CA THR A 20 -8.56 -5.76 0.15
C THR A 20 -7.19 -5.66 0.80
N ALA A 21 -6.77 -4.45 1.09
CA ALA A 21 -5.51 -4.15 1.78
C ALA A 21 -5.77 -3.49 3.13
N THR A 22 -4.89 -3.78 4.08
CA THR A 22 -4.84 -3.12 5.38
C THR A 22 -3.47 -2.48 5.55
N ILE A 23 -3.45 -1.18 5.86
CA ILE A 23 -2.22 -0.45 6.19
C ILE A 23 -2.22 -0.08 7.67
N ALA A 24 -1.16 -0.47 8.36
CA ALA A 24 -0.87 -0.07 9.73
C ALA A 24 0.59 0.44 9.81
N TYR A 25 0.80 1.52 10.56
CA TYR A 25 2.12 2.03 10.93
C TYR A 25 2.00 2.82 12.23
N ARG A 26 3.10 2.93 12.98
CA ARG A 26 3.19 3.76 14.19
C ARG A 26 3.99 5.02 13.86
N PRO A 27 3.48 6.24 14.03
CA PRO A 27 4.30 7.45 13.90
C PRO A 27 5.23 7.62 15.11
N HIS A 28 6.33 8.37 14.95
CA HIS A 28 7.13 8.81 16.09
C HIS A 28 6.34 9.77 16.99
N PRO A 29 6.67 9.90 18.29
CA PRO A 29 6.07 10.92 19.16
C PRO A 29 6.19 12.32 18.55
N GLY A 30 5.07 13.04 18.45
CA GLY A 30 5.02 14.39 17.86
C GLY A 30 5.12 14.45 16.32
N GLN A 31 5.28 13.33 15.62
CA GLN A 31 5.31 13.31 14.17
C GLN A 31 3.90 13.46 13.57
N ARG A 32 3.80 14.24 12.47
CA ARG A 32 2.54 14.38 11.75
C ARG A 32 2.07 13.06 11.17
N ILE A 33 0.78 12.80 11.32
CA ILE A 33 0.10 11.62 10.79
C ILE A 33 -0.28 11.85 9.34
N VAL A 34 -0.05 10.85 8.48
CA VAL A 34 -0.52 10.89 7.09
C VAL A 34 -2.04 10.70 7.03
N GLY A 35 -2.72 11.53 6.22
CA GLY A 35 -4.17 11.41 6.02
C GLY A 35 -4.56 10.09 5.35
N LEU A 36 -5.71 9.54 5.75
CA LEU A 36 -6.19 8.23 5.29
C LEU A 36 -6.29 8.13 3.76
N SER A 37 -6.78 9.16 3.07
CA SER A 37 -6.88 9.17 1.60
C SER A 37 -5.53 9.04 0.90
N LYS A 38 -4.42 9.47 1.53
CA LYS A 38 -3.08 9.27 0.98
C LYS A 38 -2.62 7.82 1.08
N LEU A 39 -3.01 7.11 2.15
CA LEU A 39 -2.75 5.66 2.28
C LEU A 39 -3.53 4.86 1.25
N ALA A 40 -4.81 5.20 1.02
CA ALA A 40 -5.60 4.60 -0.05
C ALA A 40 -4.94 4.78 -1.43
N ARG A 41 -4.54 6.03 -1.74
CA ARG A 41 -3.85 6.35 -3.01
C ARG A 41 -2.51 5.64 -3.16
N LEU A 42 -1.80 5.34 -2.08
CA LEU A 42 -0.55 4.57 -2.14
C LEU A 42 -0.83 3.15 -2.66
N VAL A 43 -1.84 2.46 -2.11
CA VAL A 43 -2.24 1.12 -2.56
C VAL A 43 -2.71 1.17 -4.01
N HIS A 44 -3.61 2.10 -4.33
CA HIS A 44 -4.14 2.23 -5.69
C HIS A 44 -3.05 2.55 -6.71
N GLY A 45 -2.08 3.41 -6.36
CA GLY A 45 -0.96 3.75 -7.24
C GLY A 45 -0.08 2.55 -7.57
N TYR A 46 0.13 1.62 -6.63
CA TYR A 46 0.88 0.40 -6.90
C TYR A 46 0.05 -0.69 -7.59
N ALA A 47 -1.26 -0.71 -7.38
CA ALA A 47 -2.18 -1.64 -8.04
C ALA A 47 -2.47 -1.26 -9.51
N ALA A 48 -2.34 0.02 -9.90
CA ALA A 48 -2.64 0.53 -11.24
C ALA A 48 -1.57 0.21 -12.32
N ARG A 49 -1.06 -1.02 -12.34
CA ARG A 49 -0.03 -1.52 -13.27
C ARG A 49 -0.04 -3.05 -13.30
N LEU A 50 0.73 -3.64 -14.21
CA LEU A 50 1.00 -5.08 -14.17
C LEU A 50 1.69 -5.44 -12.85
N GLN A 51 1.14 -6.41 -12.13
CA GLN A 51 1.56 -6.76 -10.77
C GLN A 51 1.64 -8.26 -10.53
N VAL A 52 2.45 -8.59 -9.53
CA VAL A 52 2.38 -9.84 -8.77
C VAL A 52 1.77 -9.46 -7.42
N GLN A 53 0.80 -10.22 -6.92
CA GLN A 53 -0.01 -9.82 -5.75
C GLN A 53 0.85 -9.48 -4.53
N GLU A 54 1.87 -10.30 -4.27
CA GLU A 54 2.84 -10.18 -3.19
C GLU A 54 3.60 -8.84 -3.25
N ASN A 55 3.88 -8.34 -4.46
CA ASN A 55 4.66 -7.12 -4.64
C ASN A 55 3.91 -5.86 -4.18
N ILE A 56 2.58 -5.83 -4.27
CA ILE A 56 1.79 -4.66 -3.86
C ILE A 56 2.02 -4.37 -2.37
N GLY A 57 1.98 -5.41 -1.53
CA GLY A 57 2.22 -5.30 -0.09
C GLY A 57 3.64 -4.81 0.20
N HIS A 58 4.65 -5.43 -0.41
CA HIS A 58 6.05 -5.02 -0.22
C HIS A 58 6.32 -3.59 -0.65
N GLN A 59 5.76 -3.16 -1.78
CA GLN A 59 5.94 -1.81 -2.30
C GLN A 59 5.23 -0.75 -1.45
N ALA A 60 4.01 -1.06 -0.96
CA ALA A 60 3.29 -0.22 -0.02
C ALA A 60 4.10 -0.02 1.27
N THR A 61 4.55 -1.11 1.89
CA THR A 61 5.39 -1.08 3.11
C THR A 61 6.67 -0.29 2.86
N ALA A 62 7.39 -0.57 1.79
CA ALA A 62 8.63 0.14 1.47
C ALA A 62 8.39 1.64 1.16
N GLY A 63 7.27 1.97 0.52
CA GLY A 63 6.85 3.36 0.28
C GLY A 63 6.59 4.13 1.58
N ILE A 64 5.91 3.49 2.54
CA ILE A 64 5.66 4.04 3.88
C ILE A 64 6.97 4.23 4.63
N MET A 65 7.83 3.21 4.67
CA MET A 65 9.13 3.28 5.34
C MET A 65 9.98 4.43 4.79
N ARG A 66 10.10 4.54 3.46
CA ARG A 66 10.89 5.61 2.83
C ARG A 66 10.33 7.01 3.03
N LYS A 67 9.00 7.18 3.06
CA LYS A 67 8.38 8.53 3.09
C LYS A 67 8.04 9.01 4.48
N LEU A 68 7.68 8.10 5.39
CA LEU A 68 7.27 8.45 6.75
C LEU A 68 8.33 8.10 7.79
N ASN A 69 9.31 7.23 7.45
CA ASN A 69 10.33 6.73 8.37
C ASN A 69 9.78 6.40 9.77
N PRO A 70 8.68 5.64 9.88
CA PRO A 70 8.15 5.25 11.18
C PRO A 70 9.17 4.36 11.90
N PRO A 71 9.08 4.22 13.24
CA PRO A 71 9.74 3.12 13.92
C PRO A 71 9.41 1.80 13.19
N GLY A 72 10.42 0.95 13.04
CA GLY A 72 10.20 -0.42 12.60
C GLY A 72 9.25 -1.17 13.54
N PRO A 73 8.83 -2.39 13.15
CA PRO A 73 8.17 -3.30 14.09
C PRO A 73 8.92 -3.37 15.43
#